data_AF-A0A535WMP2-F1
#
_entry.id   AF-A0A535WMP2-F1
#
_cell.length_a   1.000
_cell.length_b   1.000
_cell.length_c   1.000
_cell.angle_alpha   90.00
_cell.angle_beta   90.00
_cell.angle_gamma   90.00
#
_symmetry.space_group_name_H-M   'P 1'
#
loop_
_entity.id
_entity.type
_entity.pdbx_description
1 polymer ?
#
loop_
_entity_poly.entity_id
_entity_poly.type
_entity_poly.pdbx_seq_one_letter_code
_entity_poly.pdbx_strand_id
1 'polypeptide(L)'
;MLRLTAVALLIAVVIGCGSFRVHKPVSLPPGSLVPWMNRPAPAYKEQPPPSPSPYPTNAAACTAASLLVTAGRQGAAAGNELQQFIFTNSGSFPCLLAGNPVVTATDPQGKRVTLTFGSGTFFGPVWPANIRAGGAGELDFGTAGGCGTQQSVPYSSLSFQMPGGGRIDSSLSLFVGSCGLSSSGLGLPPPQITVPSPAPGSVQTLTAGLELPQSVARGHELAYVVVLTNSSTADVELSSCPSYTENLGSLTRSYWLNCDSVGRIAAGASYRFEMKLAVPLSAPTGAYKFSWRINDPSGPFCGSSISLIT
;
A
#
# COMPACT_ATOMS: atom_id res chain seq x y z
N MET A 1 20.46 89.64 47.50
CA MET A 1 20.77 90.10 46.13
C MET A 1 21.72 89.10 45.48
N LEU A 2 21.62 88.98 44.16
CA LEU A 2 22.27 88.02 43.24
C LEU A 2 21.70 86.59 43.20
N ARG A 3 20.92 86.36 42.14
CA ARG A 3 20.40 85.08 41.65
C ARG A 3 21.51 84.36 40.88
N LEU A 4 21.80 83.10 41.20
CA LEU A 4 22.61 82.22 40.35
C LEU A 4 21.66 81.21 39.68
N THR A 5 21.41 81.42 38.39
CA THR A 5 20.73 80.50 37.49
C THR A 5 21.68 79.39 37.07
N ALA A 6 21.36 78.15 37.42
CA ALA A 6 22.01 76.95 36.91
C ALA A 6 21.48 76.63 35.50
N VAL A 7 22.38 76.50 34.52
CA VAL A 7 22.08 76.04 33.17
C VAL A 7 22.12 74.51 33.17
N ALA A 8 20.99 73.87 32.94
CA ALA A 8 20.90 72.42 32.74
C ALA A 8 21.09 72.10 31.26
N LEU A 9 22.13 71.31 30.94
CA LEU A 9 22.37 70.77 29.61
C LEU A 9 21.41 69.57 29.37
N LEU A 10 20.46 69.71 28.47
CA LEU A 10 19.57 68.64 28.01
C LEU A 10 20.27 67.84 26.91
N ILE A 11 20.68 66.60 27.21
CA ILE A 11 21.13 65.62 26.21
C ILE A 11 19.87 64.97 25.61
N ALA A 12 19.55 65.31 24.36
CA ALA A 12 18.49 64.66 23.60
C ALA A 12 19.01 63.31 23.08
N VAL A 13 18.58 62.21 23.71
CA VAL A 13 18.77 60.86 23.17
C VAL A 13 17.72 60.64 22.08
N VAL A 14 18.15 60.65 20.82
CA VAL A 14 17.32 60.26 19.67
C VAL A 14 17.19 58.74 19.70
N ILE A 15 16.13 58.23 20.33
CA ILE A 15 15.73 56.82 20.19
C ILE A 15 15.07 56.70 18.81
N GLY A 16 15.86 56.28 17.82
CA GLY A 16 15.34 55.87 16.53
C GLY A 16 14.45 54.64 16.71
N CYS A 17 13.13 54.83 16.62
CA CYS A 17 12.20 53.72 16.39
C CYS A 17 12.46 53.15 15.00
N GLY A 18 13.48 52.30 14.88
CA GLY A 18 13.62 51.41 13.75
C GLY A 18 12.43 50.46 13.76
N SER A 19 11.43 50.73 12.92
CA SER A 19 10.37 49.77 12.65
C SER A 19 11.02 48.54 12.01
N PHE A 20 11.21 47.48 12.80
CA PHE A 20 11.49 46.17 12.26
C PHE A 20 10.28 45.75 11.42
N ARG A 21 10.32 46.02 10.11
CA ARG A 21 9.42 45.38 9.18
C ARG A 21 9.77 43.89 9.23
N VAL A 22 8.94 43.13 9.95
CA VAL A 22 8.81 41.69 9.71
C VAL A 22 8.49 41.56 8.23
N HIS A 23 9.49 41.19 7.42
CA HIS A 23 9.26 40.84 6.03
C HIS A 23 8.33 39.63 6.07
N LYS A 24 7.06 39.82 5.67
CA LYS A 24 6.23 38.67 5.34
C LYS A 24 6.99 37.89 4.27
N PRO A 25 7.28 36.59 4.46
CA PRO A 25 7.88 35.80 3.41
C PRO A 25 6.97 35.91 2.19
N VAL A 26 7.52 36.44 1.10
CA VAL A 26 6.79 36.56 -0.17
C VAL A 26 6.73 35.15 -0.73
N SER A 27 5.55 34.54 -0.68
CA SER A 27 5.32 33.27 -1.36
C SER A 27 5.55 33.49 -2.86
N LEU A 28 6.37 32.64 -3.47
CA LEU A 28 6.58 32.68 -4.91
C LEU A 28 5.26 32.43 -5.65
N PRO A 29 5.05 33.04 -6.83
CA PRO A 29 3.86 32.78 -7.62
C PRO A 29 3.89 31.37 -8.26
N PRO A 30 2.74 30.80 -8.65
CA PRO A 30 2.67 29.55 -9.40
C PRO A 30 3.59 29.53 -10.63
N GLY A 31 4.18 28.37 -10.92
CA GLY A 31 5.13 28.15 -12.00
C GLY A 31 6.57 28.57 -11.70
N SER A 32 6.81 29.26 -10.57
CA SER A 32 8.15 29.70 -10.17
C SER A 32 9.06 28.51 -9.86
N LEU A 33 10.37 28.72 -10.09
CA LEU A 33 11.42 27.84 -9.60
C LEU A 33 11.69 28.15 -8.12
N VAL A 34 11.31 27.23 -7.26
CA VAL A 34 11.56 27.25 -5.82
C VAL A 34 12.99 26.76 -5.57
N PRO A 35 13.85 27.56 -4.92
CA PRO A 35 15.25 27.19 -4.75
C PRO A 35 15.39 26.00 -3.79
N TRP A 36 16.41 25.17 -4.04
CA TRP A 36 16.70 24.03 -3.19
C TRP A 36 17.10 24.49 -1.77
N MET A 37 16.64 23.76 -0.76
CA MET A 37 17.02 24.00 0.63
C MET A 37 17.79 22.79 1.16
N ASN A 38 19.06 22.99 1.50
CA ASN A 38 19.88 21.96 2.13
C ASN A 38 19.52 21.80 3.63
N ARG A 39 18.34 21.24 3.89
CA ARG A 39 17.85 20.96 5.24
C ARG A 39 17.52 19.47 5.37
N PRO A 40 18.45 18.65 5.91
CA PRO A 40 18.24 17.22 6.07
C PRO A 40 16.98 16.92 6.89
N ALA A 41 16.27 15.88 6.47
CA ALA A 41 15.14 15.32 7.21
C ALA A 41 15.55 13.96 7.81
N PRO A 42 14.92 13.53 8.92
CA PRO A 42 15.08 12.17 9.41
C PRO A 42 14.77 11.15 8.30
N ALA A 43 15.45 10.00 8.34
CA ALA A 43 15.17 8.91 7.42
C ALA A 43 13.69 8.52 7.51
N TYR A 44 13.02 8.50 6.36
CA TYR A 44 11.62 8.13 6.31
C TYR A 44 11.46 6.64 6.64
N LYS A 45 10.69 6.35 7.69
CA LYS A 45 10.22 5.01 8.00
C LYS A 45 8.84 4.86 7.40
N GLU A 46 8.75 4.14 6.29
CA GLU A 46 7.46 3.77 5.71
C GLU A 46 6.62 3.07 6.77
N GLN A 47 5.39 3.56 6.94
CA GLN A 47 4.40 2.84 7.72
C GLN A 47 4.01 1.58 6.93
N PRO A 48 3.91 0.42 7.59
CA PRO A 48 3.41 -0.76 6.92
C PRO A 48 2.01 -0.45 6.37
N PRO A 49 1.68 -0.95 5.16
CA PRO A 49 0.35 -0.77 4.62
C PRO A 49 -0.70 -1.25 5.64
N PRO A 50 -1.87 -0.61 5.70
CA PRO A 50 -2.95 -1.07 6.56
C PRO A 50 -3.21 -2.54 6.24
N SER A 51 -3.33 -3.36 7.28
CA SER A 51 -3.69 -4.78 7.15
C SER A 51 -5.19 -4.96 7.43
N PRO A 52 -5.88 -5.91 6.78
CA PRO A 52 -7.28 -6.15 7.08
C PRO A 52 -7.42 -6.60 8.54
N SER A 53 -8.45 -6.11 9.23
CA SER A 53 -8.79 -6.61 10.55
C SER A 53 -9.36 -8.03 10.44
N PRO A 54 -8.91 -9.00 11.25
CA PRO A 54 -9.46 -10.35 11.23
C PRO A 54 -10.97 -10.36 11.50
N TYR A 55 -11.67 -11.36 10.96
CA TYR A 55 -13.06 -11.58 11.30
C TYR A 55 -13.21 -12.03 12.76
N PRO A 56 -14.38 -11.81 13.40
CA PRO A 56 -14.68 -12.40 14.69
C PRO A 56 -14.63 -13.92 14.63
N THR A 57 -14.02 -14.55 15.64
CA THR A 57 -13.84 -16.02 15.74
C THR A 57 -14.28 -16.59 17.10
N ASN A 58 -15.11 -15.85 17.82
CA ASN A 58 -15.56 -16.19 19.18
C ASN A 58 -16.80 -17.11 19.24
N ALA A 59 -17.33 -17.58 18.11
CA ALA A 59 -18.44 -18.54 18.10
C ALA A 59 -17.95 -20.00 18.24
N ALA A 60 -18.86 -20.90 18.59
CA ALA A 60 -18.57 -22.34 18.53
C ALA A 60 -18.34 -22.79 17.07
N ALA A 61 -17.49 -23.81 16.87
CA ALA A 61 -17.21 -24.34 15.53
C ALA A 61 -18.47 -24.82 14.82
N CYS A 62 -18.56 -24.55 13.51
CA CYS A 62 -19.64 -25.07 12.69
C CYS A 62 -19.54 -26.61 12.63
N THR A 63 -20.66 -27.28 12.91
CA THR A 63 -20.79 -28.73 12.76
C THR A 63 -21.46 -29.06 11.43
N ALA A 64 -21.33 -30.30 10.97
CA ALA A 64 -22.00 -30.75 9.76
C ALA A 64 -23.53 -30.55 9.79
N ALA A 65 -24.17 -30.68 10.96
CA ALA A 65 -25.62 -30.51 11.11
C ALA A 65 -26.08 -29.05 10.92
N SER A 66 -25.17 -28.09 11.03
CA SER A 66 -25.45 -26.66 10.87
C SER A 66 -25.09 -26.10 9.50
N LEU A 67 -24.63 -26.95 8.57
CA LEU A 67 -24.08 -26.51 7.30
C LEU A 67 -24.77 -27.20 6.11
N LEU A 68 -24.99 -26.42 5.06
CA LEU A 68 -25.32 -26.92 3.73
C LEU A 68 -24.14 -26.62 2.80
N VAL A 69 -23.75 -27.59 1.99
CA VAL A 69 -22.67 -27.44 1.00
C VAL A 69 -23.21 -27.43 -0.42
N THR A 70 -22.77 -26.45 -1.22
CA THR A 70 -23.10 -26.35 -2.65
C THR A 70 -21.86 -26.09 -3.49
N ALA A 71 -21.92 -26.38 -4.79
CA ALA A 71 -20.89 -25.94 -5.72
C ALA A 71 -20.88 -24.41 -5.80
N GLY A 72 -19.68 -23.83 -5.87
CA GLY A 72 -19.43 -22.42 -6.13
C GLY A 72 -18.82 -22.21 -7.52
N ARG A 73 -17.94 -21.21 -7.62
CA ARG A 73 -17.26 -20.87 -8.87
C ARG A 73 -16.31 -21.97 -9.34
N GLN A 74 -16.14 -22.04 -10.66
CA GLN A 74 -15.10 -22.83 -11.32
C GLN A 74 -14.45 -21.97 -12.40
N GLY A 75 -13.16 -22.17 -12.65
CA GLY A 75 -12.44 -21.42 -13.68
C GLY A 75 -10.96 -21.70 -13.68
N ALA A 76 -10.26 -21.21 -14.71
CA ALA A 76 -8.82 -21.35 -14.83
C ALA A 76 -8.14 -19.98 -14.98
N ALA A 77 -7.00 -19.79 -14.31
CA ALA A 77 -6.20 -18.58 -14.39
C ALA A 77 -4.71 -18.90 -14.19
N ALA A 78 -3.86 -18.31 -15.04
CA ALA A 78 -2.40 -18.44 -14.97
C ALA A 78 -1.89 -19.89 -14.80
N GLY A 79 -2.53 -20.84 -15.47
CA GLY A 79 -2.18 -22.27 -15.37
C GLY A 79 -2.61 -22.94 -14.06
N ASN A 80 -3.63 -22.43 -13.38
CA ASN A 80 -4.29 -23.08 -12.23
C ASN A 80 -5.79 -23.18 -12.46
N GLU A 81 -6.42 -24.23 -11.95
CA GLU A 81 -7.87 -24.46 -12.01
C GLU A 81 -8.48 -24.37 -10.61
N LEU A 82 -9.60 -23.66 -10.49
CA LEU A 82 -10.39 -23.47 -9.27
C LEU A 82 -11.62 -24.36 -9.30
N GLN A 83 -11.88 -25.03 -8.18
CA GLN A 83 -13.18 -25.60 -7.85
C GLN A 83 -13.59 -25.17 -6.43
N GLN A 84 -14.61 -24.31 -6.35
CA GLN A 84 -15.07 -23.74 -5.09
C GLN A 84 -16.30 -24.48 -4.56
N PHE A 85 -16.36 -24.60 -3.24
CA PHE A 85 -17.49 -25.14 -2.49
C PHE A 85 -17.95 -24.12 -1.45
N ILE A 86 -19.26 -23.88 -1.39
CA ILE A 86 -19.87 -22.88 -0.51
C ILE A 86 -20.54 -23.59 0.66
N PHE A 87 -20.16 -23.20 1.88
CA PHE A 87 -20.70 -23.73 3.12
C PHE A 87 -21.62 -22.67 3.75
N THR A 88 -22.93 -22.91 3.70
CA THR A 88 -23.94 -22.00 4.23
C THR A 88 -24.38 -22.46 5.61
N ASN A 89 -24.38 -21.56 6.60
CA ASN A 89 -24.92 -21.83 7.92
C ASN A 89 -26.45 -21.90 7.87
N SER A 90 -26.99 -23.11 7.96
CA SER A 90 -28.43 -23.39 8.01
C SER A 90 -28.99 -23.43 9.43
N GLY A 91 -28.15 -23.27 10.45
CA GLY A 91 -28.56 -23.14 11.84
C GLY A 91 -29.12 -21.75 12.19
N SER A 92 -29.57 -21.60 13.43
CA SER A 92 -30.15 -20.36 13.95
C SER A 92 -29.15 -19.40 14.60
N PHE A 93 -27.92 -19.85 14.88
CA PHE A 93 -26.89 -19.06 15.56
C PHE A 93 -25.60 -18.97 14.71
N PRO A 94 -24.80 -17.91 14.87
CA PRO A 94 -23.49 -17.85 14.25
C PRO A 94 -22.59 -19.01 14.69
N CYS A 95 -21.81 -19.54 13.76
CA CYS A 95 -20.80 -20.56 14.04
C CYS A 95 -19.48 -20.23 13.35
N LEU A 96 -18.36 -20.69 13.92
CA LEU A 96 -17.02 -20.47 13.39
C LEU A 96 -16.74 -21.47 12.26
N LEU A 97 -16.57 -20.96 11.04
CA LEU A 97 -16.12 -21.73 9.88
C LEU A 97 -14.60 -21.56 9.74
N ALA A 98 -13.85 -22.63 10.00
CA ALA A 98 -12.39 -22.59 10.08
C ALA A 98 -11.77 -23.99 9.88
N GLY A 99 -10.48 -24.02 9.55
CA GLY A 99 -9.68 -25.25 9.51
C GLY A 99 -9.78 -26.02 8.19
N ASN A 100 -9.34 -27.28 8.19
CA ASN A 100 -9.34 -28.13 6.99
C ASN A 100 -10.24 -29.35 7.23
N PRO A 101 -11.30 -29.54 6.44
CA PRO A 101 -12.11 -30.75 6.53
C PRO A 101 -11.35 -31.93 5.95
N VAL A 102 -11.61 -33.14 6.47
CA VAL A 102 -11.17 -34.36 5.79
C VAL A 102 -12.18 -34.66 4.69
N VAL A 103 -11.69 -34.78 3.46
CA VAL A 103 -12.55 -34.93 2.28
C VAL A 103 -12.39 -36.32 1.71
N THR A 104 -13.51 -37.00 1.53
CA THR A 104 -13.59 -38.30 0.85
C THR A 104 -14.42 -38.17 -0.40
N ALA A 105 -14.10 -38.91 -1.45
CA ALA A 105 -14.90 -38.94 -2.68
C ALA A 105 -14.91 -40.35 -3.28
N THR A 106 -15.84 -40.59 -4.19
CA THR A 106 -15.89 -41.78 -5.04
C THR A 106 -15.05 -41.55 -6.29
N ASP A 107 -14.04 -42.39 -6.49
CA ASP A 107 -13.18 -42.38 -7.68
C ASP A 107 -13.91 -42.92 -8.94
N PRO A 108 -13.33 -42.80 -10.15
CA PRO A 108 -13.94 -43.31 -11.38
C PRO A 108 -14.23 -44.82 -11.36
N GLN A 109 -13.55 -45.59 -10.51
CA GLN A 109 -13.75 -47.03 -10.33
C GLN A 109 -14.87 -47.34 -9.33
N GLY A 110 -15.52 -46.33 -8.76
CA GLY A 110 -16.62 -46.48 -7.81
C GLY A 110 -16.18 -46.69 -6.36
N LYS A 111 -14.87 -46.59 -6.05
CA LYS A 111 -14.33 -46.79 -4.71
C LYS A 111 -14.29 -45.46 -3.94
N ARG A 112 -14.65 -45.48 -2.66
CA ARG A 112 -14.45 -44.35 -1.75
C ARG A 112 -12.98 -44.22 -1.35
N VAL A 113 -12.43 -43.03 -1.53
CA VAL A 113 -11.05 -42.70 -1.17
C VAL A 113 -10.99 -41.37 -0.41
N THR A 114 -10.02 -41.24 0.49
CA THR A 114 -9.70 -39.97 1.15
C THR A 114 -8.76 -39.17 0.26
N LEU A 115 -9.13 -37.93 -0.03
CA LEU A 115 -8.34 -37.02 -0.84
C LEU A 115 -7.21 -36.41 0.00
N THR A 116 -6.07 -36.18 -0.64
CA THR A 116 -4.90 -35.54 -0.02
C THR A 116 -4.68 -34.18 -0.66
N PHE A 117 -4.39 -33.17 0.16
CA PHE A 117 -4.25 -31.79 -0.29
C PHE A 117 -2.90 -31.21 0.16
N GLY A 118 -2.26 -30.48 -0.74
CA GLY A 118 -1.29 -29.45 -0.38
C GLY A 118 -1.98 -28.26 0.30
N SER A 119 -1.19 -27.43 0.99
CA SER A 119 -1.69 -26.25 1.69
C SER A 119 -1.78 -25.02 0.79
N GLY A 120 -2.89 -24.29 0.89
CA GLY A 120 -3.14 -23.05 0.15
C GLY A 120 -3.50 -23.30 -1.31
N THR A 121 -4.03 -22.29 -1.98
CA THR A 121 -4.29 -22.34 -3.43
C THR A 121 -3.74 -21.09 -4.11
N PHE A 122 -3.61 -21.15 -5.44
CA PHE A 122 -3.29 -19.96 -6.27
C PHE A 122 -4.33 -18.84 -6.11
N PHE A 123 -5.57 -19.16 -5.76
CA PHE A 123 -6.70 -18.23 -5.68
C PHE A 123 -6.75 -17.44 -4.37
N GLY A 124 -5.75 -17.64 -3.50
CA GLY A 124 -5.57 -16.89 -2.27
C GLY A 124 -6.01 -17.66 -1.03
N PRO A 125 -5.71 -17.11 0.16
CA PRO A 125 -6.13 -17.71 1.41
C PRO A 125 -7.60 -17.42 1.70
N VAL A 126 -8.17 -18.21 2.60
CA VAL A 126 -9.39 -17.85 3.34
C VAL A 126 -9.04 -17.64 4.81
N TRP A 127 -9.84 -16.83 5.50
CA TRP A 127 -9.67 -16.50 6.91
C TRP A 127 -10.80 -17.11 7.75
N PRO A 128 -10.50 -17.70 8.91
CA PRO A 128 -11.50 -18.14 9.86
C PRO A 128 -12.49 -17.03 10.20
N ALA A 129 -13.78 -17.34 10.22
CA ALA A 129 -14.81 -16.34 10.49
C ALA A 129 -16.07 -16.96 11.11
N ASN A 130 -16.72 -16.18 11.97
CA ASN A 130 -18.09 -16.46 12.40
C ASN A 130 -19.06 -16.22 11.25
N ILE A 131 -19.73 -17.26 10.79
CA ILE A 131 -20.76 -17.21 9.76
C ILE A 131 -22.12 -17.08 10.43
N ARG A 132 -22.79 -15.95 10.24
CA ARG A 132 -24.17 -15.71 10.73
C ARG A 132 -25.15 -16.72 10.16
N ALA A 133 -26.32 -16.88 10.78
CA ALA A 133 -27.42 -17.68 10.22
C ALA A 133 -27.76 -17.21 8.80
N GLY A 134 -27.85 -18.14 7.85
CA GLY A 134 -28.02 -17.88 6.42
C GLY A 134 -26.80 -17.27 5.71
N GLY A 135 -25.72 -17.00 6.43
CA GLY A 135 -24.44 -16.59 5.84
C GLY A 135 -23.68 -17.78 5.26
N ALA A 136 -22.69 -17.52 4.42
CA ALA A 136 -21.88 -18.56 3.81
C ALA A 136 -20.40 -18.19 3.79
N GLY A 137 -19.54 -19.20 3.86
CA GLY A 137 -18.12 -19.11 3.53
C GLY A 137 -17.73 -20.16 2.50
N GLU A 138 -16.44 -20.29 2.24
CA GLU A 138 -15.92 -21.06 1.12
C GLU A 138 -14.81 -22.03 1.52
N LEU A 139 -14.62 -23.02 0.65
CA LEU A 139 -13.50 -23.94 0.56
C LEU A 139 -13.13 -24.05 -0.91
N ASP A 140 -11.90 -23.69 -1.25
CA ASP A 140 -11.43 -23.73 -2.62
C ASP A 140 -10.43 -24.88 -2.78
N PHE A 141 -10.64 -25.68 -3.82
CA PHE A 141 -9.65 -26.62 -4.31
C PHE A 141 -8.96 -26.07 -5.54
N GLY A 142 -7.63 -26.17 -5.54
CA GLY A 142 -6.79 -25.79 -6.67
C GLY A 142 -6.02 -26.99 -7.23
N THR A 143 -5.92 -27.08 -8.55
CA THR A 143 -4.91 -27.91 -9.23
C THR A 143 -4.11 -27.05 -10.20
N ALA A 144 -2.81 -27.28 -10.29
CA ALA A 144 -2.01 -26.64 -11.34
C ALA A 144 -2.25 -27.36 -12.68
N GLY A 145 -2.45 -26.60 -13.75
CA GLY A 145 -2.62 -27.06 -15.13
C GLY A 145 -1.30 -27.28 -15.88
N GLY A 146 -0.15 -27.03 -15.23
CA GLY A 146 1.19 -27.18 -15.83
C GLY A 146 1.75 -28.60 -15.85
N CYS A 147 1.10 -29.59 -15.21
CA CYS A 147 1.62 -30.97 -15.16
C CYS A 147 1.14 -31.81 -16.34
N GLY A 148 1.63 -31.50 -17.54
CA GLY A 148 1.53 -32.37 -18.71
C GLY A 148 0.13 -32.55 -19.31
N THR A 149 0.04 -33.40 -20.32
CA THR A 149 -1.14 -33.61 -21.19
C THR A 149 -2.25 -34.48 -20.58
N GLN A 150 -2.18 -34.80 -19.27
CA GLN A 150 -3.16 -35.70 -18.66
C GLN A 150 -4.46 -35.00 -18.29
N GLN A 151 -5.55 -35.61 -18.76
CA GLN A 151 -6.92 -35.21 -18.54
C GLN A 151 -7.30 -35.30 -17.05
N SER A 152 -7.94 -34.26 -16.52
CA SER A 152 -8.39 -34.21 -15.12
C SER A 152 -9.32 -35.38 -14.81
N VAL A 153 -9.08 -36.06 -13.69
CA VAL A 153 -9.83 -37.27 -13.29
C VAL A 153 -11.08 -36.86 -12.52
N PRO A 154 -12.30 -37.29 -12.93
CA PRO A 154 -13.52 -36.93 -12.22
C PRO A 154 -13.70 -37.75 -10.94
N TYR A 155 -14.01 -37.07 -9.85
CA TYR A 155 -14.45 -37.66 -8.59
C TYR A 155 -15.87 -37.18 -8.29
N SER A 156 -16.66 -38.02 -7.64
CA SER A 156 -18.06 -37.74 -7.32
C SER A 156 -18.39 -38.06 -5.87
N SER A 157 -19.62 -37.75 -5.44
CA SER A 157 -20.12 -38.10 -4.10
C SER A 157 -19.22 -37.59 -2.97
N LEU A 158 -18.86 -36.31 -3.04
CA LEU A 158 -18.00 -35.66 -2.06
C LEU A 158 -18.61 -35.72 -0.65
N SER A 159 -17.79 -36.11 0.31
CA SER A 159 -18.11 -36.10 1.74
C SER A 159 -17.08 -35.29 2.51
N PHE A 160 -17.56 -34.34 3.31
CA PHE A 160 -16.76 -33.42 4.09
C PHE A 160 -16.92 -33.75 5.57
N GLN A 161 -15.87 -34.26 6.20
CA GLN A 161 -15.82 -34.41 7.66
C GLN A 161 -15.33 -33.11 8.27
N MET A 162 -16.22 -32.46 9.02
CA MET A 162 -16.02 -31.09 9.50
C MET A 162 -15.12 -31.05 10.74
N PRO A 163 -14.25 -30.03 10.88
CA PRO A 163 -13.44 -29.85 12.09
C PRO A 163 -14.27 -29.67 13.36
N GLY A 164 -15.43 -29.01 13.28
CA GLY A 164 -16.38 -28.89 14.40
C GLY A 164 -17.18 -30.17 14.69
N GLY A 165 -17.00 -31.22 13.90
CA GLY A 165 -17.66 -32.52 14.08
C GLY A 165 -18.77 -32.80 13.08
N GLY A 166 -19.01 -34.10 12.87
CA GLY A 166 -19.97 -34.61 11.90
C GLY A 166 -19.44 -34.67 10.47
N ARG A 167 -20.27 -35.18 9.57
CA ARG A 167 -19.98 -35.35 8.14
C ARG A 167 -21.13 -34.82 7.29
N ILE A 168 -20.79 -34.16 6.19
CA ILE A 168 -21.73 -33.71 5.17
C ILE A 168 -21.49 -34.57 3.92
N ASP A 169 -22.42 -35.47 3.61
CA ASP A 169 -22.43 -36.21 2.35
C ASP A 169 -23.14 -35.40 1.27
N SER A 170 -22.58 -35.33 0.07
CA SER A 170 -23.12 -34.54 -1.04
C SER A 170 -23.00 -35.27 -2.38
N SER A 171 -23.78 -34.86 -3.37
CA SER A 171 -23.64 -35.33 -4.76
C SER A 171 -22.63 -34.51 -5.57
N LEU A 172 -21.84 -33.65 -4.91
CA LEU A 172 -20.90 -32.76 -5.57
C LEU A 172 -19.74 -33.56 -6.17
N SER A 173 -19.17 -33.01 -7.24
CA SER A 173 -18.03 -33.58 -7.95
C SER A 173 -16.84 -32.63 -7.93
N LEU A 174 -15.65 -33.19 -8.13
CA LEU A 174 -14.45 -32.43 -8.44
C LEU A 174 -13.66 -33.09 -9.56
N PHE A 175 -12.68 -32.38 -10.09
CA PHE A 175 -11.71 -32.87 -11.05
C PHE A 175 -10.32 -32.78 -10.41
N VAL A 176 -9.59 -33.90 -10.44
CA VAL A 176 -8.23 -33.97 -9.90
C VAL A 176 -7.26 -33.94 -11.05
N GLY A 177 -6.48 -32.86 -11.15
CA GLY A 177 -5.38 -32.78 -12.08
C GLY A 177 -4.19 -33.66 -11.65
N SER A 178 -3.29 -33.92 -12.60
CA SER A 178 -2.08 -34.73 -12.40
C SER A 178 -1.10 -34.14 -11.39
N CYS A 179 -1.15 -32.83 -11.12
CA CYS A 179 -0.34 -32.18 -10.07
C CYS A 179 -0.86 -32.43 -8.64
N GLY A 180 -1.98 -33.15 -8.47
CA GLY A 180 -2.65 -33.30 -7.19
C GLY A 180 -3.53 -32.11 -6.82
N LEU A 181 -4.05 -32.13 -5.60
CA LEU A 181 -4.96 -31.11 -5.08
C LEU A 181 -4.27 -30.22 -4.06
N SER A 182 -4.75 -28.99 -3.98
CA SER A 182 -4.41 -28.01 -2.97
C SER A 182 -5.69 -27.42 -2.39
N SER A 183 -5.69 -27.02 -1.12
CA SER A 183 -6.89 -26.55 -0.41
C SER A 183 -6.62 -25.23 0.29
N SER A 184 -7.56 -24.28 0.21
CA SER A 184 -7.49 -23.01 0.93
C SER A 184 -7.78 -23.16 2.43
N GLY A 185 -8.49 -24.22 2.82
CA GLY A 185 -9.15 -24.33 4.12
C GLY A 185 -10.56 -23.72 4.11
N LEU A 186 -11.22 -23.72 5.25
CA LEU A 186 -12.58 -23.19 5.44
C LEU A 186 -12.52 -21.76 5.99
N GLY A 187 -13.30 -20.85 5.41
CA GLY A 187 -13.39 -19.48 5.91
C GLY A 187 -14.09 -18.51 4.97
N LEU A 188 -13.80 -17.22 5.13
CA LEU A 188 -14.18 -16.15 4.21
C LEU A 188 -12.94 -15.63 3.47
N PRO A 189 -13.09 -15.07 2.25
CA PRO A 189 -12.03 -14.27 1.65
C PRO A 189 -11.55 -13.19 2.64
N PRO A 190 -10.25 -12.86 2.66
CA PRO A 190 -9.73 -11.78 3.48
C PRO A 190 -10.52 -10.49 3.23
N PRO A 191 -10.86 -9.72 4.28
CA PRO A 191 -11.54 -8.45 4.10
C PRO A 191 -10.76 -7.56 3.15
N GLN A 192 -11.47 -6.91 2.23
CA GLN A 192 -10.84 -5.97 1.31
C GLN A 192 -10.37 -4.75 2.09
N ILE A 193 -9.11 -4.38 1.90
CA ILE A 193 -8.55 -3.16 2.49
C ILE A 193 -9.07 -2.01 1.65
N THR A 194 -9.99 -1.23 2.20
CA THR A 194 -10.37 0.04 1.56
C THR A 194 -9.28 1.04 1.89
N VAL A 195 -8.40 1.32 0.93
CA VAL A 195 -7.46 2.44 1.05
C VAL A 195 -8.28 3.72 0.93
N PRO A 196 -8.38 4.56 1.99
CA PRO A 196 -9.11 5.80 1.89
C PRO A 196 -8.49 6.66 0.80
N SER A 197 -9.34 7.29 -0.02
CA SER A 197 -8.87 8.26 -1.00
C SER A 197 -8.17 9.41 -0.26
N PRO A 198 -7.05 9.93 -0.78
CA PRO A 198 -6.43 11.15 -0.26
C PRO A 198 -7.47 12.25 0.00
N ALA A 199 -7.40 12.87 1.18
CA ALA A 199 -8.27 13.99 1.50
C ALA A 199 -7.98 15.15 0.52
N PRO A 200 -9.00 15.80 -0.08
CA PRO A 200 -8.77 16.98 -0.91
C PRO A 200 -7.91 18.03 -0.19
N GLY A 201 -6.92 18.60 -0.88
CA GLY A 201 -5.99 19.58 -0.30
C GLY A 201 -4.87 18.97 0.55
N SER A 202 -4.71 17.65 0.54
CA SER A 202 -3.57 16.99 1.18
C SER A 202 -2.39 16.82 0.21
N VAL A 203 -1.17 16.66 0.72
CA VAL A 203 0.03 16.49 -0.14
C VAL A 203 -0.06 15.24 -1.02
N GLN A 204 -0.84 14.24 -0.61
CA GLN A 204 -1.10 13.00 -1.34
C GLN A 204 -1.95 13.22 -2.61
N THR A 205 -2.65 14.35 -2.74
CA THR A 205 -3.41 14.66 -3.97
C THR A 205 -2.53 15.30 -5.05
N LEU A 206 -1.28 15.66 -4.73
CA LEU A 206 -0.35 16.21 -5.70
C LEU A 206 0.16 15.14 -6.67
N THR A 207 0.59 15.56 -7.85
CA THR A 207 1.38 14.74 -8.77
C THR A 207 2.80 15.29 -8.88
N ALA A 208 3.78 14.39 -9.05
CA ALA A 208 5.17 14.77 -9.26
C ALA A 208 5.60 14.51 -10.71
N GLY A 209 6.11 15.53 -11.38
CA GLY A 209 6.87 15.45 -12.62
C GLY A 209 8.37 15.59 -12.36
N LEU A 210 9.20 15.09 -13.27
CA LEU A 210 10.65 15.07 -13.13
C LEU A 210 11.33 15.66 -14.37
N GLU A 211 12.15 16.69 -14.16
CA GLU A 211 13.10 17.21 -15.14
C GLU A 211 14.51 16.78 -14.68
N LEU A 212 15.02 15.67 -15.24
CA LEU A 212 16.29 15.05 -14.86
C LEU A 212 17.28 15.07 -16.03
N PRO A 213 18.55 15.44 -15.82
CA PRO A 213 19.58 15.30 -16.85
C PRO A 213 19.82 13.82 -17.19
N GLN A 214 20.29 13.55 -18.41
CA GLN A 214 20.55 12.18 -18.88
C GLN A 214 21.78 11.55 -18.22
N SER A 215 22.72 12.38 -17.76
CA SER A 215 23.94 11.94 -17.10
C SER A 215 24.46 12.94 -16.07
N VAL A 216 25.28 12.46 -15.14
CA VAL A 216 26.04 13.26 -14.19
C VAL A 216 27.37 12.58 -13.89
N ALA A 217 28.44 13.38 -13.79
CA ALA A 217 29.75 12.87 -13.41
C ALA A 217 29.78 12.48 -11.94
N ARG A 218 30.55 11.46 -11.60
CA ARG A 218 30.78 11.07 -10.22
C ARG A 218 31.54 12.18 -9.48
N GLY A 219 31.33 12.29 -8.17
CA GLY A 219 31.91 13.37 -7.36
C GLY A 219 31.27 14.74 -7.58
N HIS A 220 30.29 14.86 -8.49
CA HIS A 220 29.57 16.11 -8.75
C HIS A 220 28.17 16.11 -8.13
N GLU A 221 27.58 17.29 -8.05
CA GLU A 221 26.20 17.48 -7.64
C GLU A 221 25.26 17.25 -8.83
N LEU A 222 24.33 16.32 -8.67
CA LEU A 222 23.20 16.16 -9.57
C LEU A 222 22.16 17.23 -9.26
N ALA A 223 22.03 18.23 -10.12
CA ALA A 223 20.95 19.21 -10.09
C ALA A 223 19.78 18.74 -10.98
N TYR A 224 18.56 18.81 -10.46
CA TYR A 224 17.34 18.41 -11.16
C TYR A 224 16.13 19.19 -10.64
N VAL A 225 14.98 19.08 -11.32
CA VAL A 225 13.75 19.76 -10.90
C VAL A 225 12.62 18.76 -10.72
N VAL A 226 11.89 18.91 -9.62
CA VAL A 226 10.62 18.21 -9.37
C VAL A 226 9.48 19.19 -9.53
N VAL A 227 8.51 18.83 -10.37
CA VAL A 227 7.31 19.65 -10.59
C VAL A 227 6.17 19.08 -9.78
N LEU A 228 5.70 19.78 -8.76
CA LEU A 228 4.51 19.39 -8.00
C LEU A 228 3.29 20.09 -8.56
N THR A 229 2.28 19.33 -8.97
CA THR A 229 1.03 19.85 -9.55
C THR A 229 -0.16 19.46 -8.70
N ASN A 230 -1.00 20.43 -8.36
CA ASN A 230 -2.27 20.21 -7.69
C ASN A 230 -3.42 20.20 -8.71
N SER A 231 -3.81 19.01 -9.16
CA SER A 231 -4.95 18.86 -10.07
C SER A 231 -6.31 18.81 -9.35
N SER A 232 -6.32 18.95 -8.02
CA SER A 232 -7.55 18.94 -7.24
C SER A 232 -8.23 20.32 -7.23
N THR A 233 -9.43 20.38 -6.68
CA THR A 233 -10.19 21.62 -6.49
C THR A 233 -9.91 22.32 -5.16
N ALA A 234 -9.08 21.72 -4.29
CA ALA A 234 -8.73 22.26 -2.99
C ALA A 234 -7.25 22.65 -2.95
N ASP A 235 -6.94 23.76 -2.28
CA ASP A 235 -5.56 24.18 -2.07
C ASP A 235 -4.81 23.18 -1.17
N VAL A 236 -3.55 22.89 -1.50
CA VAL A 236 -2.67 22.08 -0.67
C VAL A 236 -1.81 22.99 0.19
N GLU A 237 -2.06 22.98 1.49
CA GLU A 237 -1.29 23.75 2.46
C GLU A 237 0.03 23.03 2.80
N LEU A 238 1.14 23.76 2.76
CA LEU A 238 2.49 23.26 3.09
C LEU A 238 2.97 23.76 4.46
N SER A 239 2.04 24.20 5.32
CA SER A 239 2.33 24.67 6.68
C SER A 239 2.96 23.57 7.56
N SER A 240 2.44 22.34 7.45
CA SER A 240 3.16 21.12 7.85
C SER A 240 4.11 20.74 6.74
N CYS A 241 5.27 21.39 6.71
CA CYS A 241 6.21 21.27 5.60
C CYS A 241 6.61 19.81 5.38
N PRO A 242 6.32 19.20 4.21
CA PRO A 242 6.64 17.81 3.96
C PRO A 242 8.14 17.60 3.73
N SER A 243 8.64 16.44 4.14
CA SER A 243 9.94 15.95 3.70
C SER A 243 9.81 15.08 2.47
N TYR A 244 10.92 14.88 1.77
CA TYR A 244 11.03 14.00 0.62
C TYR A 244 12.24 13.09 0.76
N THR A 245 12.27 12.02 -0.02
CA THR A 245 13.40 11.12 -0.16
C THR A 245 13.77 10.98 -1.63
N GLU A 246 15.05 11.12 -1.93
CA GLU A 246 15.65 10.85 -3.23
C GLU A 246 16.54 9.60 -3.15
N ASN A 247 16.50 8.77 -4.18
CA ASN A 247 17.33 7.58 -4.30
C ASN A 247 18.03 7.53 -5.64
N LEU A 248 19.31 7.16 -5.63
CA LEU A 248 20.13 6.88 -6.80
C LEU A 248 20.89 5.56 -6.57
N GLY A 249 20.35 4.45 -7.08
CA GLY A 249 20.84 3.12 -6.71
C GLY A 249 20.66 2.86 -5.20
N SER A 250 21.75 2.62 -4.48
CA SER A 250 21.76 2.44 -3.02
C SER A 250 21.96 3.75 -2.23
N LEU A 251 22.20 4.87 -2.92
CA LEU A 251 22.34 6.18 -2.28
C LEU A 251 20.94 6.73 -1.99
N THR A 252 20.61 6.86 -0.71
CA THR A 252 19.35 7.44 -0.24
C THR A 252 19.62 8.69 0.60
N ARG A 253 18.87 9.76 0.34
CA ARG A 253 18.88 11.00 1.14
C ARG A 253 17.47 11.52 1.35
N SER A 254 17.25 12.17 2.49
CA SER A 254 15.97 12.80 2.83
C SER A 254 16.18 14.25 3.24
N TYR A 255 15.32 15.14 2.75
CA TYR A 255 15.35 16.59 3.04
C TYR A 255 13.94 17.14 3.23
N TRP A 256 13.83 18.32 3.80
CA TRP A 256 12.57 19.10 3.82
C TRP A 256 12.39 19.89 2.52
N LEU A 257 11.17 20.01 2.02
CA LEU A 257 10.86 20.97 0.96
C LEU A 257 11.06 22.40 1.44
N ASN A 258 11.31 23.32 0.51
CA ASN A 258 11.41 24.75 0.81
C ASN A 258 10.01 25.40 0.93
N CYS A 259 9.32 25.09 2.03
CA CYS A 259 7.98 25.61 2.31
C CYS A 259 7.97 27.07 2.76
N ASP A 260 9.13 27.62 3.15
CA ASP A 260 9.27 29.05 3.47
C ASP A 260 9.08 29.93 2.22
N SER A 261 9.43 29.38 1.05
CA SER A 261 9.25 30.05 -0.25
C SER A 261 7.88 29.79 -0.88
N VAL A 262 7.23 28.69 -0.50
CA VAL A 262 5.89 28.29 -0.98
C VAL A 262 5.11 27.69 0.18
N GLY A 263 4.24 28.49 0.79
CA GLY A 263 3.38 28.02 1.88
C GLY A 263 2.18 27.19 1.41
N ARG A 264 1.85 27.24 0.12
CA ARG A 264 0.63 26.65 -0.46
C ARG A 264 0.77 26.37 -1.95
N ILE A 265 0.25 25.23 -2.39
CA ILE A 265 0.03 24.92 -3.80
C ILE A 265 -1.46 25.05 -4.10
N ALA A 266 -1.86 26.17 -4.73
CA ALA A 266 -3.26 26.44 -5.03
C ALA A 266 -3.87 25.39 -5.97
N ALA A 267 -5.19 25.25 -5.95
CA ALA A 267 -5.93 24.40 -6.87
C ALA A 267 -5.58 24.72 -8.34
N GLY A 268 -5.30 23.70 -9.13
CA GLY A 268 -4.87 23.82 -10.54
C GLY A 268 -3.45 24.37 -10.74
N ALA A 269 -2.70 24.67 -9.67
CA ALA A 269 -1.36 25.26 -9.78
C ALA A 269 -0.25 24.19 -9.80
N SER A 270 0.89 24.58 -10.39
CA SER A 270 2.13 23.82 -10.35
C SER A 270 3.27 24.68 -9.82
N TYR A 271 4.22 24.06 -9.12
CA TYR A 271 5.48 24.68 -8.70
C TYR A 271 6.65 23.79 -9.08
N ARG A 272 7.76 24.42 -9.48
CA ARG A 272 8.99 23.73 -9.89
C ARG A 272 9.98 23.84 -8.74
N PHE A 273 10.38 22.74 -8.13
CA PHE A 273 11.33 22.73 -7.03
C PHE A 273 12.70 22.30 -7.53
N GLU A 274 13.70 23.17 -7.38
CA GLU A 274 15.09 22.81 -7.58
C GLU A 274 15.53 21.80 -6.50
N MET A 275 16.23 20.76 -6.93
CA MET A 275 16.71 19.68 -6.09
C MET A 275 18.15 19.35 -6.41
N LYS A 276 18.89 18.89 -5.41
CA LYS A 276 20.32 18.58 -5.50
C LYS A 276 20.67 17.31 -4.75
N LEU A 277 21.44 16.43 -5.39
CA LEU A 277 21.99 15.20 -4.80
C LEU A 277 23.49 15.12 -5.07
N ALA A 278 24.30 15.08 -4.01
CA ALA A 278 25.74 14.85 -4.14
C ALA A 278 26.03 13.39 -4.54
N VAL A 279 26.61 13.17 -5.72
CA VAL A 279 26.97 11.84 -6.23
C VAL A 279 28.38 11.48 -5.75
N PRO A 280 28.58 10.38 -4.99
CA PRO A 280 29.90 9.99 -4.53
C PRO A 280 30.86 9.68 -5.67
N LEU A 281 32.13 10.10 -5.53
CA LEU A 281 33.19 9.75 -6.50
C LEU A 281 33.38 8.22 -6.62
N SER A 282 33.13 7.50 -5.53
CA SER A 282 33.25 6.04 -5.44
C SER A 282 32.09 5.27 -6.09
N ALA A 283 31.04 5.95 -6.58
CA ALA A 283 29.95 5.27 -7.26
C ALA A 283 30.47 4.54 -8.53
N PRO A 284 29.99 3.34 -8.86
CA PRO A 284 30.25 2.75 -10.18
C PRO A 284 29.69 3.62 -11.31
N THR A 285 30.32 3.62 -12.48
CA THR A 285 29.73 4.22 -13.69
C THR A 285 28.64 3.32 -14.27
N GLY A 286 27.79 3.87 -15.14
CA GLY A 286 26.73 3.12 -15.82
C GLY A 286 25.34 3.63 -15.50
N ALA A 287 24.31 2.84 -15.84
CA ALA A 287 22.92 3.22 -15.68
C ALA A 287 22.42 3.00 -14.24
N TYR A 288 21.78 4.02 -13.68
CA TYR A 288 21.16 4.00 -12.36
C TYR A 288 19.67 4.28 -12.46
N LYS A 289 18.91 3.64 -11.58
CA LYS A 289 17.54 4.07 -11.29
C LYS A 289 17.61 5.26 -10.33
N PHE A 290 16.95 6.34 -10.71
CA PHE A 290 16.71 7.51 -9.89
C PHE A 290 15.23 7.56 -9.49
N SER A 291 14.97 7.95 -8.24
CA SER A 291 13.61 8.21 -7.77
C SER A 291 13.58 9.36 -6.78
N TRP A 292 12.44 10.02 -6.72
CA TRP A 292 12.12 11.06 -5.76
C TRP A 292 10.68 10.86 -5.28
N ARG A 293 10.42 11.08 -3.99
CA ARG A 293 9.07 11.00 -3.43
C ARG A 293 8.89 11.89 -2.22
N ILE A 294 7.67 12.39 -2.00
CA ILE A 294 7.28 12.91 -0.69
C ILE A 294 7.22 11.76 0.33
N ASN A 295 7.69 12.02 1.54
CA ASN A 295 7.70 11.09 2.66
C ASN A 295 6.31 11.00 3.29
N ASP A 296 5.42 10.32 2.59
CA ASP A 296 4.06 10.01 3.00
C ASP A 296 3.68 8.63 2.44
N PRO A 297 2.84 7.83 3.12
CA PRO A 297 2.47 6.48 2.65
C PRO A 297 1.92 6.43 1.22
N SER A 298 1.26 7.49 0.77
CA SER A 298 0.77 7.65 -0.60
C SER A 298 1.22 8.98 -1.21
N GLY A 299 2.42 9.43 -0.86
CA GLY A 299 2.97 10.68 -1.36
C GLY A 299 3.26 10.65 -2.87
N PRO A 300 3.25 11.81 -3.56
CA PRO A 300 3.64 11.89 -4.96
C PRO A 300 5.06 11.36 -5.17
N PHE A 301 5.23 10.64 -6.28
CA PHE A 301 6.45 9.96 -6.67
C PHE A 301 6.77 10.23 -8.14
N CYS A 302 8.06 10.35 -8.46
CA CYS A 302 8.57 10.34 -9.83
C CYS A 302 9.94 9.65 -9.90
N GLY A 303 10.29 9.10 -11.06
CA GLY A 303 11.58 8.44 -11.25
C GLY A 303 11.92 8.25 -12.72
N SER A 304 13.20 8.01 -12.99
CA SER A 304 13.74 7.76 -14.33
C SER A 304 15.07 7.01 -14.23
N SER A 305 15.68 6.67 -15.36
CA SER A 305 17.09 6.28 -15.41
C SER A 305 18.01 7.46 -15.67
N ILE A 306 19.22 7.40 -15.12
CA ILE A 306 20.32 8.35 -15.36
C ILE A 306 21.64 7.60 -15.48
N SER A 307 22.57 8.11 -16.29
CA SER A 307 23.92 7.53 -16.42
C SER A 307 24.94 8.24 -15.53
N LEU A 308 25.69 7.47 -14.72
CA LEU A 308 26.88 7.98 -14.03
C LEU A 308 28.11 7.83 -14.91
N ILE A 309 28.78 8.96 -15.16
CA ILE A 309 29.98 9.05 -16.00
C ILE A 309 31.20 9.44 -15.18
N THR A 310 32.38 9.32 -15.78
CA THR A 310 33.65 9.75 -15.16
C THR A 310 33.71 11.25 -14.95
#